data_AF-A0A1U7NP86-F1
#
_entry.id   AF-A0A1U7NP86-F1
#
_cell.length_a   1.000
_cell.length_b   1.000
_cell.length_c   1.000
_cell.angle_alpha   90.00
_cell.angle_beta   90.00
_cell.angle_gamma   90.00
#
_symmetry.space_group_name_H-M   'P 1'
#
loop_
_entity.id
_entity.type
_entity.pdbx_description
1 polymer ?
#
loop_
_entity_poly.entity_id
_entity_poly.type
_entity_poly.pdbx_seq_one_letter_code
_entity_poly.pdbx_strand_id
1 'polypeptide(L)'
;MKKISALIVSLFLILGLTACSKNEDKNASIQFFNALHNTMEEKSGRIAGSILMDSDEPSEITLDLYYDQTNDLKLAITTGLEANGNTQPNFLDFYIKDGKTYLNSLGTKTSSSVEKIGLAKDSKLGSMDPFLDLNDTQKKEWLTNAKVEGDTYSFDIDKTLLSNMLDSYGSVSIERAKLKAKIQDDRIDSLSMDIKAKQSINKHQIDTSIKVELQASEYGQLKEVPFPTDLNTYKNEG
;
A
#
# COMPACT_ATOMS: atom_id res chain seq x y z
N MET A 1 -4.37 -14.25 13.64
CA MET A 1 -2.96 -13.84 13.44
C MET A 1 -2.44 -14.06 12.02
N LYS A 2 -2.39 -15.27 11.42
CA LYS A 2 -1.92 -15.46 10.01
C LYS A 2 -2.65 -14.64 8.92
N LYS A 3 -3.91 -14.27 9.14
CA LYS A 3 -4.75 -13.56 8.15
C LYS A 3 -4.55 -12.04 8.15
N ILE A 4 -4.21 -11.46 9.30
CA ILE A 4 -3.96 -10.01 9.46
C ILE A 4 -2.56 -9.69 8.91
N SER A 5 -1.56 -10.53 9.17
CA SER A 5 -0.25 -10.42 8.54
C SER A 5 -0.33 -10.50 7.01
N ALA A 6 -1.18 -11.38 6.46
CA ALA A 6 -1.43 -11.45 5.02
C ALA A 6 -2.12 -10.18 4.47
N LEU A 7 -3.03 -9.56 5.23
CA LEU A 7 -3.74 -8.32 4.89
C LEU A 7 -2.78 -7.12 4.79
N ILE A 8 -1.80 -7.01 5.70
CA ILE A 8 -0.81 -5.92 5.68
C ILE A 8 0.12 -6.07 4.48
N VAL A 9 0.57 -7.29 4.20
CA VAL A 9 1.42 -7.59 3.04
C VAL A 9 0.71 -7.35 1.72
N SER A 10 -0.59 -7.62 1.66
CA SER A 10 -1.39 -7.36 0.47
C SER A 10 -1.84 -5.90 0.34
N LEU A 11 -2.00 -5.16 1.45
CA LEU A 11 -2.18 -3.70 1.46
C LEU A 11 -0.99 -2.98 0.77
N PHE A 12 0.21 -3.58 0.82
CA PHE A 12 1.39 -3.08 0.11
C PHE A 12 1.45 -3.49 -1.37
N LEU A 13 0.63 -4.42 -1.86
CA LEU A 13 0.88 -5.06 -3.16
C LEU A 13 -0.32 -5.17 -4.10
N ILE A 14 -1.58 -5.05 -3.66
CA ILE A 14 -2.69 -5.55 -4.48
C ILE A 14 -3.98 -4.75 -4.27
N LEU A 15 -4.25 -3.76 -5.14
CA LEU A 15 -5.58 -3.13 -5.26
C LEU A 15 -6.33 -3.56 -6.55
N GLY A 16 -6.38 -4.86 -6.85
CA GLY A 16 -6.96 -5.36 -8.10
C GLY A 16 -8.50 -5.51 -8.11
N LEU A 17 -9.11 -4.86 -9.13
CA LEU A 17 -10.33 -5.21 -9.89
C LEU A 17 -11.72 -4.68 -9.46
N THR A 18 -12.51 -4.31 -10.48
CA THR A 18 -13.62 -3.34 -10.46
C THR A 18 -15.03 -3.90 -10.75
N ALA A 19 -16.08 -3.21 -10.28
CA ALA A 19 -17.31 -2.80 -10.99
C ALA A 19 -18.14 -1.67 -10.27
N CYS A 20 -18.53 -0.62 -11.02
CA CYS A 20 -19.79 0.18 -11.04
C CYS A 20 -20.38 0.74 -9.71
N SER A 21 -20.55 2.06 -9.48
CA SER A 21 -21.28 3.05 -10.32
C SER A 21 -21.34 4.48 -9.70
N LYS A 22 -21.69 5.46 -10.56
CA LYS A 22 -22.44 6.74 -10.40
C LYS A 22 -21.91 7.96 -9.59
N ASN A 23 -21.47 8.94 -10.40
CA ASN A 23 -21.73 10.40 -10.41
C ASN A 23 -21.47 11.23 -9.14
N GLU A 24 -20.24 11.76 -9.06
CA GLU A 24 -19.91 13.02 -8.37
C GLU A 24 -18.69 13.68 -9.03
N ASP A 25 -18.29 14.86 -8.53
CA ASP A 25 -17.44 15.86 -9.20
C ASP A 25 -16.25 15.25 -9.97
N LYS A 26 -16.47 15.04 -11.27
CA LYS A 26 -15.80 14.00 -12.07
C LYS A 26 -14.32 14.26 -12.29
N ASN A 27 -13.83 15.47 -12.00
CA ASN A 27 -12.44 15.83 -12.23
C ASN A 27 -11.55 15.48 -11.02
N ALA A 28 -12.07 15.55 -9.80
CA ALA A 28 -11.27 15.35 -8.59
C ALA A 28 -10.75 13.91 -8.47
N SER A 29 -11.60 12.90 -8.73
CA SER A 29 -11.18 11.50 -8.69
C SER A 29 -10.09 11.22 -9.73
N ILE A 30 -10.22 11.76 -10.94
CA ILE A 30 -9.21 11.60 -12.00
C ILE A 30 -7.90 12.28 -11.61
N GLN A 31 -7.95 13.48 -11.05
CA GLN A 31 -6.76 14.17 -10.52
C GLN A 31 -6.06 13.35 -9.44
N PHE A 32 -6.82 12.75 -8.51
CA PHE A 32 -6.24 11.85 -7.51
C PHE A 32 -5.52 10.66 -8.14
N PHE A 33 -6.16 9.93 -9.07
CA PHE A 33 -5.52 8.77 -9.71
C PHE A 33 -4.32 9.16 -10.57
N ASN A 34 -4.36 10.31 -11.24
CA ASN A 34 -3.20 10.84 -11.96
C ASN A 34 -2.06 11.18 -10.99
N ALA A 35 -2.36 11.78 -9.85
CA ALA A 35 -1.36 12.09 -8.84
C ALA A 35 -0.76 10.83 -8.20
N LEU A 36 -1.58 9.81 -7.96
CA LEU A 36 -1.13 8.48 -7.52
C LEU A 36 -0.20 7.86 -8.55
N HIS A 37 -0.59 7.85 -9.83
CA HIS A 37 0.24 7.32 -10.91
C HIS A 37 1.58 8.06 -11.03
N ASN A 38 1.55 9.40 -11.06
CA ASN A 38 2.75 10.24 -11.11
C ASN A 38 3.68 9.96 -9.92
N THR A 39 3.11 9.76 -8.72
CA THR A 39 3.87 9.37 -7.52
C THR A 39 4.59 8.04 -7.70
N MET A 40 3.96 7.07 -8.36
CA MET A 40 4.54 5.75 -8.62
C MET A 40 5.55 5.74 -9.79
N GLU A 41 5.47 6.74 -10.68
CA GLU A 41 6.42 6.95 -11.79
C GLU A 41 7.65 7.79 -11.40
N GLU A 42 7.67 8.36 -10.20
CA GLU A 42 8.81 9.14 -9.72
C GLU A 42 10.11 8.34 -9.74
N LYS A 43 11.24 8.98 -10.04
CA LYS A 43 12.51 8.24 -10.19
C LYS A 43 12.98 7.64 -8.88
N SER A 44 12.70 8.33 -7.78
CA SER A 44 13.09 7.90 -6.44
C SER A 44 12.25 8.64 -5.40
N GLY A 45 12.14 8.08 -4.21
CA GLY A 45 11.49 8.75 -3.09
C GLY A 45 11.43 7.89 -1.85
N ARG A 46 10.82 8.46 -0.81
CA ARG A 46 10.53 7.80 0.46
C ARG A 46 9.04 7.93 0.78
N ILE A 47 8.43 6.85 1.22
CA ILE A 47 7.07 6.83 1.79
C ILE A 47 7.17 6.26 3.20
N ALA A 48 6.77 7.04 4.19
CA ALA A 48 6.76 6.63 5.59
C ALA A 48 5.34 6.70 6.13
N GLY A 49 4.99 5.87 7.11
CA GLY A 49 3.65 5.91 7.65
C GLY A 49 3.33 4.83 8.66
N SER A 50 2.04 4.69 8.94
CA SER A 50 1.54 3.60 9.76
C SER A 50 0.15 3.12 9.37
N ILE A 51 -0.14 1.89 9.78
CA ILE A 51 -1.42 1.20 9.64
C ILE A 51 -1.86 0.79 11.04
N LEU A 52 -2.83 1.51 11.60
CA LEU A 52 -3.46 1.17 12.86
C LEU A 52 -4.67 0.28 12.60
N MET A 53 -4.68 -0.89 13.23
CA MET A 53 -5.81 -1.80 13.27
C MET A 53 -6.40 -1.78 14.67
N ASP A 54 -7.53 -1.10 14.79
CA ASP A 54 -8.32 -1.00 16.01
C ASP A 54 -9.37 -2.11 16.01
N SER A 55 -9.16 -3.08 16.89
CA SER A 55 -10.02 -4.24 17.14
C SER A 55 -9.99 -4.54 18.64
N ASP A 56 -10.45 -5.71 19.08
CA ASP A 56 -10.36 -6.11 20.50
C ASP A 56 -8.93 -6.01 21.06
N GLU A 57 -7.92 -6.28 20.21
CA GLU A 57 -6.51 -6.02 20.50
C GLU A 57 -5.94 -5.05 19.46
N PRO A 58 -5.70 -3.78 19.82
CA PRO A 58 -5.14 -2.80 18.89
C PRO A 58 -3.72 -3.19 18.48
N SER A 59 -3.41 -3.02 17.20
CA SER A 59 -2.05 -3.16 16.69
C SER A 59 -1.74 -2.09 15.67
N GLU A 60 -0.49 -1.62 15.66
CA GLU A 60 -0.01 -0.64 14.70
C GLU A 60 1.17 -1.22 13.94
N ILE A 61 1.17 -1.04 12.62
CA ILE A 61 2.33 -1.33 11.80
C ILE A 61 2.91 -0.04 11.29
N THR A 62 4.15 0.22 11.67
CA THR A 62 4.94 1.31 11.11
C THR A 62 5.64 0.82 9.86
N LEU A 63 5.76 1.68 8.86
CA LEU A 63 6.40 1.36 7.59
C LEU A 63 7.31 2.50 7.15
N ASP A 64 8.42 2.10 6.55
CA ASP A 64 9.34 2.98 5.84
C ASP A 64 9.70 2.31 4.52
N LEU A 65 9.29 2.93 3.41
CA LEU A 65 9.53 2.50 2.06
C LEU A 65 10.46 3.49 1.37
N TYR A 66 11.53 2.98 0.76
CA TYR A 66 12.47 3.73 -0.06
C TYR A 66 12.58 3.09 -1.43
N TYR A 67 12.61 3.89 -2.47
CA TYR A 67 12.79 3.39 -3.82
C TYR A 67 13.70 4.29 -4.68
N ASP A 68 14.44 3.64 -5.57
CA ASP A 68 15.14 4.26 -6.70
C ASP A 68 14.94 3.35 -7.91
N GLN A 69 14.29 3.90 -8.93
CA GLN A 69 13.99 3.24 -10.19
C GLN A 69 14.56 4.01 -11.38
N THR A 70 15.66 4.75 -11.17
CA THR A 70 16.42 5.39 -12.25
C THR A 70 17.00 4.34 -13.22
N ASN A 71 17.37 3.17 -12.70
CA ASN A 71 17.79 1.99 -13.47
C ASN A 71 16.85 0.82 -13.11
N ASP A 72 17.39 -0.37 -12.84
CA ASP A 72 16.61 -1.46 -12.23
C ASP A 72 15.99 -1.00 -10.90
N LEU A 73 14.78 -1.48 -10.59
CA LEU A 73 14.10 -1.13 -9.34
C LEU A 73 14.90 -1.58 -8.13
N LYS A 74 15.26 -0.60 -7.30
CA LYS A 74 15.73 -0.79 -5.93
C LYS A 74 14.62 -0.38 -4.99
N LEU A 75 14.25 -1.29 -4.09
CA LEU A 75 13.16 -1.08 -3.14
C LEU A 75 13.58 -1.60 -1.78
N ALA A 76 13.35 -0.83 -0.73
CA ALA A 76 13.46 -1.28 0.65
C ALA A 76 12.19 -0.90 1.40
N ILE A 77 11.49 -1.89 1.94
CA ILE A 77 10.35 -1.73 2.83
C ILE A 77 10.75 -2.32 4.17
N THR A 78 10.80 -1.49 5.21
CA THR A 78 11.04 -1.93 6.58
C THR A 78 9.79 -1.70 7.41
N THR A 79 9.45 -2.67 8.28
CA THR A 79 8.25 -2.55 9.10
C THR A 79 8.49 -2.85 10.57
N GLY A 80 7.78 -2.12 11.43
CA GLY A 80 7.63 -2.44 12.85
C GLY A 80 6.20 -2.87 13.15
N LEU A 81 6.01 -3.76 14.11
CA LEU A 81 4.70 -4.11 14.65
C LEU A 81 4.64 -3.73 16.13
N GLU A 82 3.72 -2.86 16.50
CA GLU A 82 3.40 -2.53 17.88
C GLU A 82 2.08 -3.20 18.27
N ALA A 83 2.09 -4.00 19.33
CA ALA A 83 0.90 -4.64 19.87
C ALA A 83 1.06 -4.88 21.37
N ASN A 84 0.01 -4.58 22.15
CA ASN A 84 -0.01 -4.82 23.61
C ASN A 84 1.20 -4.23 24.36
N GLY A 85 1.67 -3.05 23.93
CA GLY A 85 2.83 -2.37 24.53
C GLY A 85 4.20 -2.97 24.17
N ASN A 86 4.25 -3.95 23.26
CA ASN A 86 5.49 -4.51 22.74
C ASN A 86 5.73 -4.04 21.31
N THR A 87 6.98 -3.70 21.00
CA THR A 87 7.41 -3.37 19.64
C THR A 87 8.26 -4.52 19.09
N GLN A 88 7.84 -5.09 17.97
CA GLN A 88 8.58 -6.05 17.17
C GLN A 88 9.16 -5.31 15.96
N PRO A 89 10.45 -4.93 15.97
CA PRO A 89 11.10 -4.39 14.78
C PRO A 89 11.24 -5.50 13.74
N ASN A 90 11.35 -5.11 12.47
CA ASN A 90 11.54 -6.02 11.34
C ASN A 90 10.47 -7.12 11.32
N PHE A 91 9.21 -6.71 11.59
CA PHE A 91 8.07 -7.63 11.60
C PHE A 91 7.99 -8.34 10.25
N LEU A 92 8.09 -7.55 9.19
CA LEU A 92 8.23 -8.01 7.83
C LEU A 92 8.94 -6.97 6.97
N ASP A 93 10.22 -7.18 6.68
CA ASP A 93 10.94 -6.34 5.73
C ASP A 93 11.00 -7.01 4.37
N PHE A 94 10.91 -6.21 3.33
CA PHE A 94 10.98 -6.66 1.95
C PHE A 94 11.90 -5.77 1.14
N TYR A 95 12.77 -6.37 0.34
CA TYR A 95 13.75 -5.66 -0.47
C TYR A 95 13.77 -6.19 -1.89
N ILE A 96 13.95 -5.28 -2.86
CA ILE A 96 14.29 -5.61 -4.24
C ILE A 96 15.64 -4.97 -4.56
N LYS A 97 16.60 -5.77 -5.02
CA LYS A 97 17.92 -5.30 -5.45
C LYS A 97 18.51 -6.25 -6.48
N ASP A 98 19.01 -5.70 -7.58
CA ASP A 98 19.71 -6.42 -8.64
C ASP A 98 18.89 -7.60 -9.23
N GLY A 99 17.57 -7.41 -9.37
CA GLY A 99 16.65 -8.44 -9.87
C GLY A 99 16.32 -9.56 -8.88
N LYS A 100 16.71 -9.41 -7.61
CA LYS A 100 16.38 -10.36 -6.53
C LYS A 100 15.44 -9.73 -5.52
N THR A 101 14.62 -10.58 -4.93
CA THR A 101 13.80 -10.25 -3.77
C THR A 101 14.46 -10.79 -2.52
N TYR A 102 14.30 -10.06 -1.41
CA TYR A 102 14.77 -10.46 -0.09
C TYR A 102 13.65 -10.19 0.90
N LEU A 103 13.38 -11.16 1.76
CA LEU A 103 12.35 -11.10 2.79
C LEU A 103 13.00 -11.39 4.14
N ASN A 104 12.77 -10.51 5.10
CA ASN A 104 13.08 -10.76 6.51
C ASN A 104 11.77 -10.77 7.28
N SER A 105 11.30 -11.96 7.64
CA SER A 105 10.09 -12.12 8.44
C SER A 105 10.46 -12.66 9.81
N LEU A 106 10.37 -11.81 10.84
CA LEU A 106 10.66 -12.20 12.23
C LEU A 106 12.04 -12.90 12.38
N GLY A 107 13.05 -12.40 11.66
CA GLY A 107 14.40 -12.96 11.65
C GLY A 107 14.63 -14.12 10.67
N THR A 108 13.58 -14.65 10.05
CA THR A 108 13.70 -15.62 8.96
C THR A 108 14.00 -14.89 7.65
N LYS A 109 15.22 -15.09 7.15
CA LYS A 109 15.78 -14.36 5.99
C LYS A 109 15.82 -15.24 4.74
N THR A 110 15.04 -14.89 3.73
CA THR A 110 14.96 -15.62 2.46
C THR A 110 15.15 -14.70 1.27
N SER A 111 15.68 -15.23 0.17
CA SER A 111 15.81 -14.51 -1.09
C SER A 111 15.27 -15.34 -2.25
N SER A 112 14.78 -14.69 -3.30
CA SER A 112 14.39 -15.33 -4.55
C SER A 112 14.61 -14.40 -5.76
N SER A 113 14.21 -14.84 -6.95
CA SER A 113 14.18 -14.00 -8.16
C SER A 113 12.94 -13.10 -8.14
N VAL A 114 13.06 -11.87 -8.65
CA VAL A 114 11.93 -10.94 -8.82
C VAL A 114 10.86 -11.47 -9.80
N GLU A 115 11.27 -12.32 -10.75
CA GLU A 115 10.37 -12.99 -11.69
C GLU A 115 9.35 -13.91 -11.00
N LYS A 116 9.67 -14.43 -9.81
CA LYS A 116 8.76 -15.30 -9.04
C LYS A 116 7.55 -14.57 -8.50
N ILE A 117 7.64 -13.25 -8.36
CA ILE A 117 6.52 -12.40 -7.96
C ILE A 117 5.90 -11.69 -9.18
N GLY A 118 6.18 -12.18 -10.39
CA GLY A 118 5.59 -11.68 -11.63
C GLY A 118 6.22 -10.39 -12.15
N LEU A 119 7.40 -10.00 -11.63
CA LEU A 119 8.09 -8.78 -12.03
C LEU A 119 9.31 -9.09 -12.89
N ALA A 120 9.55 -8.26 -13.90
CA ALA A 120 10.81 -8.27 -14.63
C ALA A 120 11.88 -7.48 -13.85
N LYS A 121 13.15 -7.66 -14.22
CA LYS A 121 14.27 -6.95 -13.59
C LYS A 121 14.18 -5.43 -13.73
N ASP A 122 13.61 -4.96 -14.82
CA ASP A 122 13.42 -3.56 -15.19
C ASP A 122 12.01 -3.02 -14.84
N SER A 123 11.18 -3.83 -14.15
CA SER A 123 9.87 -3.39 -13.66
C SER A 123 9.99 -2.12 -12.81
N LYS A 124 9.01 -1.22 -12.97
CA LYS A 124 8.87 0.03 -12.21
C LYS A 124 7.71 -0.07 -11.23
N LEU A 125 7.67 0.78 -10.22
CA LEU A 125 6.55 0.82 -9.28
C LEU A 125 5.23 1.10 -9.98
N GLY A 126 5.19 1.97 -11.00
CA GLY A 126 3.97 2.22 -11.76
C GLY A 126 3.42 0.99 -12.50
N SER A 127 4.24 -0.03 -12.80
CA SER A 127 3.74 -1.32 -13.32
C SER A 127 2.97 -2.14 -12.27
N MET A 128 3.07 -1.74 -11.00
CA MET A 128 2.32 -2.27 -9.87
C MET A 128 1.15 -1.36 -9.49
N ASP A 129 0.88 -0.28 -10.26
CA ASP A 129 -0.28 0.57 -10.05
C ASP A 129 -1.55 -0.25 -10.35
N PRO A 130 -2.32 -0.59 -9.31
CA PRO A 130 -3.44 -1.49 -9.46
C PRO A 130 -4.67 -0.81 -10.11
N PHE A 131 -4.61 0.51 -10.29
CA PHE A 131 -5.62 1.31 -10.97
C PHE A 131 -5.21 1.73 -12.38
N LEU A 132 -4.04 1.28 -12.85
CA LEU A 132 -3.45 1.67 -14.14
C LEU A 132 -4.38 1.37 -15.32
N ASP A 133 -4.97 0.18 -15.33
CA ASP A 133 -5.85 -0.31 -16.40
C ASP A 133 -7.28 0.25 -16.33
N LEU A 134 -7.58 1.07 -15.31
CA LEU A 134 -8.91 1.64 -15.15
C LEU A 134 -9.10 2.84 -16.06
N ASN A 135 -10.15 2.81 -16.86
CA ASN A 135 -10.59 3.99 -17.58
C ASN A 135 -11.22 5.02 -16.63
N ASP A 136 -11.39 6.25 -17.11
CA ASP A 136 -11.96 7.34 -16.32
C ASP A 136 -13.34 7.05 -15.71
N THR A 137 -14.16 6.24 -16.39
CA THR A 137 -15.46 5.84 -15.84
C THR A 137 -15.26 4.95 -14.62
N GLN A 138 -14.43 3.92 -14.73
CA GLN A 138 -14.11 3.02 -13.62
C GLN A 138 -13.45 3.76 -12.44
N LYS A 139 -12.50 4.66 -12.71
CA LYS A 139 -11.87 5.51 -11.69
C LYS A 139 -12.90 6.33 -10.89
N LYS A 140 -13.91 6.87 -11.57
CA LYS A 140 -15.01 7.62 -10.91
C LYS A 140 -15.95 6.75 -10.09
N GLU A 141 -15.99 5.45 -10.34
CA GLU A 141 -16.79 4.51 -9.55
C GLU A 141 -16.11 4.17 -8.23
N TRP A 142 -14.78 4.20 -8.19
CA TRP A 142 -14.01 3.95 -6.96
C TRP A 142 -14.14 5.05 -5.92
N LEU A 143 -14.19 6.31 -6.34
CA LEU A 143 -14.13 7.48 -5.46
C LEU A 143 -15.34 8.38 -5.69
N THR A 144 -16.19 8.46 -4.67
CA THR A 144 -17.41 9.26 -4.61
C THR A 144 -17.31 10.34 -3.53
N ASN A 145 -18.31 11.20 -3.41
CA ASN A 145 -18.44 12.31 -2.45
C ASN A 145 -17.20 13.20 -2.39
N ALA A 146 -16.66 13.55 -3.57
CA ALA A 146 -15.43 14.34 -3.66
C ALA A 146 -15.58 15.71 -3.00
N LYS A 147 -14.63 16.05 -2.13
CA LYS A 147 -14.49 17.37 -1.50
C LYS A 147 -13.06 17.87 -1.66
N VAL A 148 -12.90 19.05 -2.25
CA VAL A 148 -11.59 19.67 -2.49
C VAL A 148 -11.49 21.00 -1.73
N GLU A 149 -10.46 21.13 -0.91
CA GLU A 149 -10.15 22.32 -0.12
C GLU A 149 -8.65 22.65 -0.27
N GLY A 150 -8.32 23.56 -1.18
CA GLY A 150 -6.92 23.82 -1.57
C GLY A 150 -6.28 22.55 -2.15
N ASP A 151 -5.09 22.20 -1.64
CA ASP A 151 -4.34 20.99 -2.03
C ASP A 151 -4.91 19.70 -1.43
N THR A 152 -5.99 19.79 -0.64
CA THR A 152 -6.57 18.64 0.07
C THR A 152 -7.78 18.09 -0.67
N TYR A 153 -7.73 16.81 -1.01
CA TYR A 153 -8.78 16.05 -1.67
C TYR A 153 -9.32 15.02 -0.69
N SER A 154 -10.64 14.89 -0.59
CA SER A 154 -11.31 13.87 0.24
C SER A 154 -12.37 13.16 -0.57
N PHE A 155 -12.51 11.86 -0.34
CA PHE A 155 -13.46 10.98 -1.04
C PHE A 155 -14.05 9.96 -0.08
N ASP A 156 -15.25 9.50 -0.38
CA ASP A 156 -15.70 8.18 0.06
C ASP A 156 -15.24 7.14 -0.97
N ILE A 157 -14.69 6.02 -0.50
CA ILE A 157 -14.31 4.90 -1.35
C ILE A 157 -15.52 3.98 -1.48
N ASP A 158 -15.83 3.53 -2.70
CA ASP A 158 -16.89 2.55 -2.89
C ASP A 158 -16.57 1.25 -2.12
N LYS A 159 -17.48 0.93 -1.21
CA LYS A 159 -17.32 -0.19 -0.30
C LYS A 159 -17.39 -1.55 -0.98
N THR A 160 -18.12 -1.68 -2.08
CA THR A 160 -18.30 -2.97 -2.78
C THR A 160 -17.04 -3.27 -3.58
N LEU A 161 -16.54 -2.28 -4.30
CA LEU A 161 -15.25 -2.28 -4.98
C LEU A 161 -14.12 -2.64 -4.02
N LEU A 162 -14.03 -1.92 -2.90
CA LEU A 162 -13.00 -2.17 -1.91
C LEU A 162 -13.16 -3.56 -1.25
N SER A 163 -14.38 -4.02 -0.95
CA SER A 163 -14.60 -5.37 -0.39
C SER A 163 -14.14 -6.45 -1.38
N ASN A 164 -14.57 -6.37 -2.65
CA ASN A 164 -14.22 -7.36 -3.68
C ASN A 164 -12.71 -7.43 -3.91
N MET A 165 -12.04 -6.28 -3.86
CA MET A 165 -10.60 -6.17 -4.00
C MET A 165 -9.87 -6.81 -2.81
N LEU A 166 -10.45 -6.73 -1.61
CA LEU A 166 -9.92 -7.34 -0.40
C LEU A 166 -10.32 -8.82 -0.21
N ASP A 167 -11.34 -9.32 -0.92
CA ASP A 167 -11.92 -10.66 -0.74
C ASP A 167 -10.90 -11.78 -0.95
N SER A 168 -9.92 -11.57 -1.83
CA SER A 168 -8.82 -12.53 -2.05
C SER A 168 -7.94 -12.74 -0.80
N TYR A 169 -8.01 -11.83 0.18
CA TYR A 169 -7.29 -11.90 1.46
C TYR A 169 -8.16 -12.39 2.63
N GLY A 170 -9.44 -12.65 2.35
CA GLY A 170 -10.43 -13.12 3.31
C GLY A 170 -11.73 -12.35 3.18
N SER A 171 -12.84 -12.94 3.63
CA SER A 171 -14.16 -12.30 3.56
C SER A 171 -14.21 -11.08 4.48
N VAL A 172 -14.08 -9.90 3.88
CA VAL A 172 -14.12 -8.59 4.54
C VAL A 172 -15.30 -7.82 3.96
N SER A 173 -16.24 -7.41 4.81
CA SER A 173 -17.31 -6.51 4.41
C SER A 173 -16.96 -5.09 4.85
N ILE A 174 -16.90 -4.16 3.91
CA ILE A 174 -16.64 -2.75 4.20
C ILE A 174 -17.96 -2.03 4.54
N GLU A 175 -18.00 -1.43 5.73
CA GLU A 175 -19.14 -0.58 6.15
C GLU A 175 -18.97 0.85 5.66
N ARG A 176 -17.75 1.37 5.78
CA ARG A 176 -17.36 2.73 5.36
C ARG A 176 -15.87 2.73 5.03
N ALA A 177 -15.49 3.46 4.00
CA ALA A 177 -14.11 3.77 3.72
C ALA A 177 -14.00 5.22 3.25
N LYS A 178 -13.10 5.98 3.88
CA LYS A 178 -12.80 7.37 3.51
C LYS A 178 -11.34 7.48 3.12
N LEU A 179 -11.08 8.28 2.11
CA LEU A 179 -9.75 8.63 1.63
C LEU A 179 -9.57 10.14 1.75
N LYS A 180 -8.41 10.56 2.22
CA LYS A 180 -7.95 11.95 2.15
C LYS A 180 -6.55 11.95 1.58
N ALA A 181 -6.27 12.84 0.64
CA ALA A 181 -4.96 13.01 0.08
C ALA A 181 -4.61 14.50 0.02
N LYS A 182 -3.34 14.82 0.27
CA LYS A 182 -2.77 16.12 -0.07
C LYS A 182 -1.98 15.97 -1.36
N ILE A 183 -2.30 16.76 -2.38
CA ILE A 183 -1.68 16.69 -3.69
C ILE A 183 -0.86 17.96 -3.92
N GLN A 184 0.43 17.81 -4.19
CA GLN A 184 1.33 18.93 -4.49
C GLN A 184 2.18 18.58 -5.70
N ASP A 185 2.31 19.53 -6.64
CA ASP A 185 3.02 19.33 -7.90
C ASP A 185 2.60 18.03 -8.62
N ASP A 186 1.29 17.83 -8.76
CA ASP A 186 0.66 16.65 -9.36
C ASP A 186 1.07 15.29 -8.76
N ARG A 187 1.48 15.28 -7.49
CA ARG A 187 1.92 14.07 -6.76
C ARG A 187 1.28 14.02 -5.37
N ILE A 188 1.16 12.83 -4.82
CA ILE A 188 0.67 12.62 -3.46
C ILE A 188 1.76 13.07 -2.48
N ASP A 189 1.49 14.10 -1.68
CA ASP A 189 2.32 14.50 -0.55
C ASP A 189 1.98 13.63 0.67
N SER A 190 0.69 13.50 0.98
CA SER A 190 0.21 12.61 2.04
C SER A 190 -1.09 11.93 1.66
N LEU A 191 -1.33 10.76 2.24
CA LEU A 191 -2.53 9.95 2.04
C LEU A 191 -2.97 9.37 3.37
N SER A 192 -4.25 9.54 3.69
CA SER A 192 -4.87 8.87 4.81
C SER A 192 -6.14 8.13 4.41
N MET A 193 -6.34 6.98 5.02
CA MET A 193 -7.56 6.19 4.86
C MET A 193 -8.13 5.81 6.21
N ASP A 194 -9.45 5.87 6.32
CA ASP A 194 -10.20 5.42 7.49
C ASP A 194 -11.30 4.45 7.03
N ILE A 195 -11.09 3.19 7.34
CA ILE A 195 -11.89 2.06 6.90
C ILE A 195 -12.54 1.44 8.14
N LYS A 196 -13.86 1.27 8.11
CA LYS A 196 -14.61 0.41 9.03
C LYS A 196 -15.05 -0.83 8.29
N ALA A 197 -14.67 -1.98 8.83
CA ALA A 197 -14.88 -3.27 8.20
C ALA A 197 -15.35 -4.32 9.21
N LYS A 198 -15.96 -5.37 8.68
CA LYS A 198 -16.29 -6.60 9.39
C LYS A 198 -15.50 -7.75 8.78
N GLN A 199 -14.67 -8.39 9.59
CA GLN A 199 -13.89 -9.55 9.17
C GLN A 199 -14.53 -10.83 9.69
N SER A 200 -14.72 -11.81 8.80
CA SER A 200 -15.20 -13.15 9.20
C SER A 200 -14.03 -14.10 9.45
N ILE A 201 -13.84 -14.51 10.70
CA ILE A 201 -12.84 -15.51 11.10
C ILE A 201 -13.54 -16.71 11.75
N ASN A 202 -13.44 -17.90 11.14
CA ASN A 202 -13.94 -19.16 11.71
C ASN A 202 -15.41 -19.09 12.18
N LYS A 203 -16.29 -18.46 11.39
CA LYS A 203 -17.73 -18.20 11.68
C LYS A 203 -18.02 -17.13 12.73
N HIS A 204 -17.01 -16.44 13.25
CA HIS A 204 -17.17 -15.23 14.06
C HIS A 204 -16.95 -13.99 13.21
N GLN A 205 -17.74 -12.94 13.45
CA GLN A 205 -17.53 -11.62 12.87
C GLN A 205 -16.84 -10.73 13.90
N ILE A 206 -15.80 -10.04 13.46
CA ILE A 206 -15.06 -9.07 14.27
C ILE A 206 -15.18 -7.72 13.56
N ASP A 207 -15.62 -6.71 14.31
CA ASP A 207 -15.58 -5.33 13.85
C ASP A 207 -14.13 -4.84 13.90
N THR A 208 -13.68 -4.18 12.85
CA THR A 208 -12.30 -3.70 12.74
C THR A 208 -12.30 -2.31 12.11
N SER A 209 -11.65 -1.36 12.76
CA SER A 209 -11.32 -0.07 12.16
C SER A 209 -9.87 -0.10 11.72
N ILE A 210 -9.60 0.25 10.47
CA ILE A 210 -8.26 0.37 9.92
C ILE A 210 -8.03 1.84 9.60
N LYS A 211 -6.96 2.41 10.14
CA LYS A 211 -6.48 3.74 9.76
C LYS A 211 -5.12 3.60 9.11
N VAL A 212 -4.95 4.19 7.94
CA VAL A 212 -3.70 4.25 7.21
C VAL A 212 -3.30 5.71 7.14
N GLU A 213 -2.06 6.03 7.46
CA GLU A 213 -1.48 7.36 7.35
C GLU A 213 -0.12 7.23 6.66
N LEU A 214 0.02 7.84 5.48
CA LEU A 214 1.22 7.81 4.67
C LEU A 214 1.67 9.24 4.34
N GLN A 215 2.98 9.45 4.37
CA GLN A 215 3.64 10.67 3.95
C GLN A 215 4.74 10.31 2.95
N ALA A 216 4.69 10.94 1.78
CA ALA A 216 5.76 10.87 0.81
C ALA A 216 6.72 12.05 0.96
N SER A 217 7.98 11.81 0.61
CA SER A 217 9.06 12.78 0.69
C SER A 217 10.23 12.39 -0.23
N GLU A 218 11.21 13.28 -0.36
CA GLU A 218 12.47 13.01 -1.08
C GLU A 218 12.30 12.65 -2.58
N TYR A 219 11.20 13.08 -3.20
CA TYR A 219 10.93 12.86 -4.62
C TYR A 219 12.10 13.33 -5.50
N GLY A 220 12.68 12.40 -6.26
CA GLY A 220 13.84 12.63 -7.12
C GLY A 220 15.12 13.07 -6.39
N GLN A 221 15.13 13.06 -5.05
CA GLN A 221 16.21 13.58 -4.21
C GLN A 221 16.82 12.52 -3.28
N LEU A 222 16.26 11.30 -3.27
CA LEU A 222 16.80 10.19 -2.51
C LEU A 222 18.23 9.87 -2.96
N LYS A 223 19.19 9.88 -2.02
CA LYS A 223 20.60 9.62 -2.32
C LYS A 223 20.88 8.14 -2.60
N GLU A 224 20.33 7.27 -1.75
CA GLU A 224 20.47 5.82 -1.87
C GLU A 224 19.32 5.11 -1.14
N VAL A 225 19.01 3.90 -1.59
CA VAL A 225 18.07 3.01 -0.90
C VAL A 225 18.83 2.31 0.24
N PRO A 226 18.34 2.41 1.50
CA PRO A 226 19.03 1.88 2.67
C PRO A 226 18.84 0.36 2.79
N PHE A 227 19.70 -0.40 2.11
CA PHE A 227 19.70 -1.86 2.22
C PHE A 227 20.47 -2.36 3.44
N PRO A 228 20.05 -3.48 4.07
CA PRO A 228 20.86 -4.11 5.10
C PRO A 228 22.15 -4.67 4.51
N THR A 229 23.22 -4.65 5.30
CA THR A 229 24.57 -5.03 4.83
C THR A 229 24.74 -6.52 4.57
N ASP A 230 23.78 -7.34 5.01
CA ASP A 230 23.85 -8.80 4.99
C ASP A 230 22.87 -9.45 3.99
N LEU A 231 22.31 -8.71 3.03
CA LEU A 231 21.41 -9.27 2.01
C LEU A 231 22.00 -10.50 1.30
N ASN A 232 23.31 -10.50 1.06
CA ASN A 232 24.04 -11.61 0.44
C ASN A 232 24.08 -12.91 1.29
N THR A 233 23.67 -12.85 2.55
CA THR A 233 23.58 -14.01 3.46
C THR A 233 22.19 -14.64 3.50
N TYR A 234 21.19 -14.02 2.86
CA TYR A 234 19.81 -14.50 2.89
C TYR A 234 19.72 -15.85 2.17
N LYS A 235 18.93 -16.78 2.73
CA LYS A 235 18.82 -18.12 2.20
C LYS A 235 18.03 -18.12 0.90
N ASN A 236 18.62 -18.62 -0.18
CA ASN A 236 17.92 -18.77 -1.45
C ASN A 236 16.86 -19.89 -1.34
N GLU A 237 15.59 -19.55 -1.51
CA GLU A 237 14.49 -20.52 -1.54
C GLU A 237 14.20 -21.05 -2.97
N GLY A 238 15.09 -20.71 -3.91
CA GLY A 238 15.02 -21.10 -5.31
C GLY A 238 14.06 -20.23 -6.07
#